data_AF-A0A530YMB9-F1
#
_entry.id   AF-A0A530YMB9-F1
#
_cell.length_a   1.000
_cell.length_b   1.000
_cell.length_c   1.000
_cell.angle_alpha   90.00
_cell.angle_beta   90.00
_cell.angle_gamma   90.00
#
_symmetry.space_group_name_H-M   'P 1'
#
loop_
_entity.id
_entity.type
_entity.pdbx_description
1 polymer ?
#
loop_
_entity_poly.entity_id
_entity_poly.type
_entity_poly.pdbx_seq_one_letter_code
_entity_poly.pdbx_strand_id
1 'polypeptide(L)'
;MAAMKQTSSPASGLLQQPAKALAEILGKLPEELAEMKRNGVALPAPDTQKNLFPLRVTTEIKDGEKFGTLKAETAVGRASWLWGMQHLLNNTAKVLHQHKWTVMHPAKGMTWFTTDKPVIRLNYYKPGNYDFKGGWGRPGGEILFPLSPEHMLYTQIGSRPPARGTRFSAEQTQLLRQLIAEHAHRYLFAKAADADVPAFVERMVDAQVYWHEQDQWNKWHAEQLESERYLFRDKEAV
;
A
#
# COMPACT_ATOMS: atom_id res chain seq x y z
N MET A 1 7.31 -33.58 6.23
CA MET A 1 7.85 -32.42 6.96
C MET A 1 7.52 -31.16 6.16
N ALA A 2 6.31 -30.63 6.32
CA ALA A 2 5.83 -29.48 5.57
C ALA A 2 6.22 -28.20 6.31
N ALA A 3 7.05 -27.37 5.68
CA ALA A 3 7.43 -26.06 6.21
C ALA A 3 6.20 -25.15 6.18
N MET A 4 5.72 -24.79 7.36
CA MET A 4 4.64 -23.84 7.61
C MET A 4 5.10 -22.47 7.10
N LYS A 5 4.72 -22.11 5.86
CA LYS A 5 4.92 -20.75 5.34
C LYS A 5 4.03 -19.81 6.15
N GLN A 6 4.63 -19.07 7.06
CA GLN A 6 4.00 -17.91 7.69
C GLN A 6 3.54 -16.96 6.58
N THR A 7 2.25 -16.94 6.31
CA THR A 7 1.60 -15.92 5.49
C THR A 7 1.62 -14.63 6.29
N SER A 8 2.68 -13.83 6.12
CA SER A 8 2.70 -12.47 6.62
C SER A 8 1.61 -11.68 5.89
N SER A 9 0.58 -11.29 6.65
CA SER A 9 -0.50 -10.45 6.13
C SER A 9 0.10 -9.16 5.52
N PRO A 10 -0.26 -8.78 4.28
CA PRO A 10 0.27 -7.59 3.63
C PRO A 10 -0.12 -6.28 4.35
N ALA A 11 -1.08 -6.32 5.27
CA ALA A 11 -1.32 -5.23 6.22
C ALA A 11 -0.05 -4.89 7.02
N SER A 12 0.77 -5.89 7.36
CA SER A 12 2.03 -5.72 8.09
C SER A 12 3.04 -4.82 7.37
N GLY A 13 3.02 -4.76 6.03
CA GLY A 13 3.99 -3.98 5.25
C GLY A 13 3.67 -2.49 5.18
N LEU A 14 2.38 -2.12 5.21
CA LEU A 14 1.93 -0.73 5.31
C LEU A 14 1.97 -0.23 6.76
N LEU A 15 1.77 -1.12 7.74
CA LEU A 15 1.84 -0.82 9.17
C LEU A 15 3.27 -0.51 9.66
N GLN A 16 4.31 -1.09 9.04
CA GLN A 16 5.71 -0.87 9.43
C GLN A 16 6.35 0.39 8.85
N GLN A 17 5.81 0.94 7.77
CA GLN A 17 6.39 2.11 7.09
C GLN A 17 6.35 3.40 7.93
N PRO A 18 5.24 3.75 8.61
CA PRO A 18 5.16 4.96 9.42
C PRO A 18 6.11 4.92 10.62
N ALA A 19 6.22 3.78 11.30
CA ALA A 19 7.10 3.62 12.45
C ALA A 19 8.58 3.78 12.08
N LYS A 20 9.01 3.16 10.97
CA LYS A 20 10.38 3.29 10.47
C LYS A 20 10.68 4.72 10.01
N ALA A 21 9.76 5.35 9.28
CA ALA A 21 9.91 6.73 8.84
C ALA A 21 10.00 7.71 10.03
N LEU A 22 9.15 7.52 11.05
CA LEU A 22 9.18 8.36 12.25
C LEU A 22 10.49 8.21 13.02
N ALA A 23 10.98 6.98 13.20
CA ALA A 23 12.27 6.72 13.84
C ALA A 23 13.45 7.37 13.07
N GLU A 24 13.43 7.30 11.74
CA GLU A 24 14.43 7.94 10.90
C GLU A 24 14.42 9.47 11.04
N ILE A 25 13.23 10.08 11.02
CA ILE A 25 13.06 11.53 11.19
C ILE A 25 13.54 11.96 12.58
N LEU A 26 13.11 11.27 13.64
CA LEU A 26 13.54 11.57 15.02
C LEU A 26 15.05 11.43 15.21
N GLY A 27 15.69 10.49 14.50
CA GLY A 27 17.14 10.32 14.54
C GLY A 27 17.92 11.48 13.90
N LYS A 28 17.37 12.11 12.85
CA LYS A 28 18.01 13.23 12.12
C LYS A 28 17.70 14.60 12.72
N LEU A 29 16.57 14.71 13.41
CA LEU A 29 16.03 15.98 13.91
C LEU A 29 17.03 16.81 14.76
N PRO A 30 17.84 16.24 15.67
CA PRO A 30 18.77 17.05 16.48
C PRO A 30 19.83 17.77 15.64
N GLU A 31 20.36 17.10 14.61
CA GLU A 31 21.39 17.65 13.72
C GLU A 31 20.80 18.77 12.85
N GLU A 32 19.62 18.53 12.26
CA GLU A 32 18.91 19.53 11.45
C GLU A 32 18.58 20.78 12.27
N LEU A 33 18.08 20.64 13.50
CA LEU A 33 17.78 21.77 14.39
C LEU A 33 19.06 22.54 14.77
N ALA A 34 20.17 21.85 15.02
CA ALA A 34 21.46 22.48 15.32
C ALA A 34 22.00 23.25 14.10
N GLU A 35 21.83 22.74 12.88
CA GLU A 35 22.18 23.43 11.64
C GLU A 35 21.31 24.67 11.40
N MET A 36 19.98 24.57 11.55
CA MET A 36 19.10 25.71 11.40
C MET A 36 19.44 26.83 12.40
N LYS A 37 19.74 26.46 13.65
CA LYS A 37 20.19 27.41 14.67
C LYS A 37 21.52 28.07 14.32
N ARG A 38 22.50 27.30 13.81
CA ARG A 38 23.80 27.83 13.35
C ARG A 38 23.65 28.79 12.17
N ASN A 39 22.75 28.48 11.25
CA ASN A 39 22.53 29.24 10.02
C ASN A 39 21.50 30.38 10.19
N GLY A 40 20.94 30.57 11.38
CA GLY A 40 19.93 31.60 11.66
C GLY A 40 18.61 31.39 10.90
N VAL A 41 18.31 30.17 10.47
CA VAL A 41 17.09 29.85 9.72
C VAL A 41 15.94 29.67 10.69
N ALA A 42 14.87 30.45 10.51
CA ALA A 42 13.65 30.31 11.29
C ALA A 42 12.93 28.98 10.98
N LEU A 43 12.25 28.41 11.98
CA LEU A 43 11.43 27.23 11.78
C LEU A 43 10.28 27.55 10.81
N PRO A 44 9.97 26.66 9.85
CA PRO A 44 8.83 26.86 8.96
C PRO A 44 7.53 26.88 9.77
N ALA A 45 6.61 27.76 9.39
CA ALA A 45 5.28 27.79 10.00
C ALA A 45 4.56 26.44 9.78
N PRO A 46 3.81 25.94 10.78
CA PRO A 46 3.04 24.72 10.61
C PRO A 46 2.02 24.88 9.48
N ASP A 47 2.03 23.94 8.55
CA ASP A 47 1.05 23.89 7.47
C ASP A 47 -0.30 23.40 8.02
N THR A 48 -1.18 24.35 8.35
CA THR A 48 -2.49 24.09 8.95
C THR A 48 -3.43 23.30 8.03
N GLN A 49 -3.18 23.27 6.71
CA GLN A 49 -3.99 22.53 5.74
C GLN A 49 -3.62 21.04 5.63
N LYS A 50 -2.45 20.61 6.12
CA LYS A 50 -2.00 19.19 6.08
C LYS A 50 -2.41 18.37 7.31
N ASN A 51 -3.35 18.87 8.09
CA ASN A 51 -3.62 18.42 9.46
C ASN A 51 -4.35 17.07 9.63
N LEU A 52 -4.41 16.22 8.60
CA LEU A 52 -5.13 14.94 8.64
C LEU A 52 -4.28 13.77 9.17
N PHE A 53 -2.97 13.93 9.33
CA PHE A 53 -2.13 12.87 9.87
C PHE A 53 -2.26 12.79 11.40
N PRO A 54 -2.61 11.62 11.97
CA PRO A 54 -2.77 11.45 13.42
C PRO A 54 -1.38 11.36 14.08
N LEU A 55 -0.89 12.50 14.54
CA LEU A 55 0.42 12.63 15.18
C LEU A 55 0.29 13.50 16.42
N ARG A 56 0.75 12.96 17.54
CA ARG A 56 0.92 13.67 18.80
C ARG A 56 2.40 13.82 19.08
N VAL A 57 2.83 15.03 19.44
CA VAL A 57 4.21 15.32 19.81
C VAL A 57 4.20 15.95 21.19
N THR A 58 4.90 15.34 22.13
CA THR A 58 5.04 15.84 23.50
C THR A 58 6.51 16.09 23.81
N THR A 59 6.77 17.15 24.55
CA THR A 59 8.12 17.55 24.94
C THR A 59 8.20 17.55 26.45
N GLU A 60 9.18 16.83 27.00
CA GLU A 60 9.50 16.83 28.43
C GLU A 60 10.87 17.47 28.62
N ILE A 61 10.90 18.70 29.13
CA ILE A 61 12.12 19.40 29.53
C ILE A 61 12.00 19.64 31.03
N LYS A 62 12.90 19.09 31.82
CA LYS A 62 12.97 19.37 33.26
C LYS A 62 13.76 20.65 33.50
N ASP A 63 13.30 21.47 34.44
CA ASP A 63 13.97 22.72 34.79
C ASP A 63 15.43 22.46 35.20
N GLY A 64 16.35 23.17 34.53
CA GLY A 64 17.79 23.06 34.76
C GLY A 64 18.51 21.98 33.94
N GLU A 65 17.80 21.14 33.18
CA GLU A 65 18.42 20.17 32.28
C GLU A 65 18.80 20.78 30.92
N LYS A 66 19.99 20.43 30.43
CA LYS A 66 20.49 20.85 29.09
C LYS A 66 19.81 20.12 27.94
N PHE A 67 19.15 18.99 28.22
CA PHE A 67 18.53 18.12 27.23
C PHE A 67 17.06 17.93 27.59
N GLY A 68 16.22 17.78 26.58
CA GLY A 68 14.80 17.43 26.73
C GLY A 68 14.47 16.17 25.94
N THR A 69 13.42 15.47 26.35
CA THR A 69 12.90 14.31 25.64
C THR A 69 11.77 14.76 24.71
N LEU A 70 11.91 14.48 23.42
CA LEU A 70 10.84 14.64 22.44
C LEU A 70 10.22 13.26 22.16
N LYS A 71 8.92 13.13 22.39
CA LYS A 71 8.17 11.91 22.10
C LYS A 71 7.17 12.19 20.99
N ALA A 72 7.13 11.30 19.99
CA ALA A 72 6.15 11.35 18.92
C ALA A 72 5.35 10.04 18.89
N GLU A 73 4.03 10.16 18.87
CA GLU A 73 3.09 9.05 18.86
C GLU A 73 2.17 9.16 17.65
N THR A 74 1.91 8.04 16.99
CA THR A 74 1.01 7.95 15.85
C THR A 74 0.29 6.61 15.87
N ALA A 75 -0.84 6.51 15.18
CA ALA A 75 -1.55 5.26 14.97
C ALA A 75 -1.81 5.06 13.49
N VAL A 76 -1.76 3.79 13.07
CA VAL A 76 -2.22 3.41 11.75
C VAL A 76 -3.70 3.07 11.84
N GLY A 77 -4.49 3.92 11.21
CA GLY A 77 -5.93 3.94 11.31
C GLY A 77 -6.59 4.68 10.16
N ARG A 78 -7.87 5.01 10.34
CA ARG A 78 -8.68 5.70 9.33
C ARG A 78 -8.07 7.06 8.96
N ALA A 79 -7.70 7.90 9.92
CA ALA A 79 -7.09 9.20 9.65
C ALA A 79 -5.77 9.09 8.87
N SER A 80 -4.85 8.20 9.28
CA SER A 80 -3.60 7.98 8.54
C SER A 80 -3.84 7.43 7.14
N TRP A 81 -4.87 6.60 6.96
CA TRP A 81 -5.25 6.07 5.66
C TRP A 81 -5.79 7.18 4.75
N LEU A 82 -6.68 8.04 5.24
CA LEU A 82 -7.19 9.20 4.50
C LEU A 82 -6.08 10.17 4.12
N TRP A 83 -5.18 10.48 5.05
CA TRP A 83 -4.00 11.29 4.77
C TRP A 83 -3.13 10.66 3.69
N GLY A 84 -2.87 9.35 3.78
CA GLY A 84 -2.11 8.61 2.78
C GLY A 84 -2.78 8.63 1.40
N MET A 85 -4.09 8.45 1.35
CA MET A 85 -4.87 8.55 0.11
C MET A 85 -4.78 9.95 -0.52
N GLN A 86 -4.94 11.00 0.29
CA GLN A 86 -4.80 12.37 -0.18
C GLN A 86 -3.39 12.64 -0.72
N HIS A 87 -2.36 12.16 -0.02
CA HIS A 87 -0.99 12.27 -0.48
C HIS A 87 -0.76 11.56 -1.83
N LEU A 88 -1.26 10.33 -1.98
CA LEU A 88 -1.15 9.56 -3.22
C LEU A 88 -1.87 10.26 -4.38
N LEU A 89 -3.06 10.81 -4.15
CA LEU A 89 -3.83 11.51 -5.18
C LEU A 89 -3.17 12.84 -5.60
N ASN A 90 -2.65 13.60 -4.65
CA ASN A 90 -2.09 14.93 -4.95
C ASN A 90 -0.67 14.87 -5.54
N ASN A 91 0.12 13.88 -5.14
CA ASN A 91 1.54 13.79 -5.49
C ASN A 91 1.84 12.63 -6.43
N THR A 92 1.34 11.42 -6.14
CA THR A 92 1.73 10.19 -6.85
C THR A 92 0.94 9.99 -8.15
N ALA A 93 -0.33 10.40 -8.22
CA ALA A 93 -1.14 10.25 -9.43
C ALA A 93 -0.52 10.94 -10.66
N LYS A 94 0.16 12.08 -10.44
CA LYS A 94 0.88 12.81 -11.49
C LYS A 94 1.99 11.97 -12.14
N VAL A 95 2.66 11.11 -11.37
CA VAL A 95 3.70 10.22 -11.88
C VAL A 95 3.10 9.17 -12.81
N LEU A 96 1.92 8.64 -12.48
CA LEU A 96 1.24 7.64 -13.31
C LEU A 96 0.89 8.16 -14.71
N HIS A 97 0.65 9.48 -14.86
CA HIS A 97 0.40 10.12 -16.15
C HIS A 97 1.64 10.22 -17.05
N GLN A 98 2.84 10.06 -16.50
CA GLN A 98 4.09 10.10 -17.27
C GLN A 98 4.35 8.79 -18.01
N HIS A 99 3.69 7.70 -17.61
CA HIS A 99 3.82 6.39 -18.24
C HIS A 99 2.83 6.20 -19.39
N LYS A 100 3.21 5.35 -20.35
CA LYS A 100 2.36 5.00 -21.49
C LYS A 100 1.55 3.77 -21.15
N TRP A 101 0.23 3.95 -21.12
CA TRP A 101 -0.73 2.89 -20.83
C TRP A 101 -1.32 2.33 -22.12
N THR A 102 -1.61 1.04 -22.13
CA THR A 102 -2.34 0.37 -23.21
C THR A 102 -3.43 -0.53 -22.63
N VAL A 103 -4.36 -0.95 -23.48
CA VAL A 103 -5.37 -1.95 -23.13
C VAL A 103 -5.02 -3.24 -23.87
N MET A 104 -4.84 -4.30 -23.10
CA MET A 104 -4.54 -5.64 -23.57
C MET A 104 -5.76 -6.54 -23.40
N HIS A 105 -5.88 -7.54 -24.27
CA HIS A 105 -6.94 -8.54 -24.23
C HIS A 105 -6.38 -9.90 -23.86
N PRO A 106 -7.20 -10.79 -23.26
CA PRO A 106 -6.80 -12.17 -23.07
C PRO A 106 -6.67 -12.88 -24.42
N ALA A 107 -6.05 -14.05 -24.41
CA ALA A 107 -6.11 -14.98 -25.53
C ALA A 107 -7.57 -15.27 -25.92
N LYS A 108 -7.80 -15.58 -27.20
CA LYS A 108 -9.15 -15.82 -27.71
C LYS A 108 -9.82 -16.98 -26.96
N GLY A 109 -11.02 -16.74 -26.44
CA GLY A 109 -11.78 -17.75 -25.67
C GLY A 109 -11.43 -17.82 -24.18
N MET A 110 -10.48 -17.00 -23.70
CA MET A 110 -10.14 -16.87 -22.29
C MET A 110 -10.61 -15.53 -21.75
N THR A 111 -10.76 -15.42 -20.44
CA THR A 111 -11.19 -14.20 -19.77
C THR A 111 -10.33 -13.87 -18.55
N TRP A 112 -10.23 -12.59 -18.23
CA TRP A 112 -9.71 -12.14 -16.95
C TRP A 112 -10.75 -12.30 -15.85
N PHE A 113 -10.28 -12.61 -14.65
CA PHE A 113 -10.99 -12.31 -13.41
C PHE A 113 -10.28 -11.14 -12.70
N THR A 114 -10.94 -10.57 -11.71
CA THR A 114 -10.39 -9.51 -10.87
C THR A 114 -10.45 -9.93 -9.40
N THR A 115 -9.92 -9.10 -8.50
CA THR A 115 -9.79 -9.44 -7.07
C THR A 115 -10.10 -8.24 -6.18
N ASP A 116 -10.14 -8.46 -4.88
CA ASP A 116 -10.16 -7.39 -3.87
C ASP A 116 -8.85 -6.58 -3.80
N LYS A 117 -7.82 -7.00 -4.56
CA LYS A 117 -6.55 -6.29 -4.73
C LYS A 117 -6.14 -6.26 -6.22
N PRO A 118 -6.90 -5.52 -7.05
CA PRO A 118 -6.91 -5.75 -8.50
C PRO A 118 -5.73 -5.13 -9.25
N VAL A 119 -5.03 -4.16 -8.65
CA VAL A 119 -3.83 -3.55 -9.25
C VAL A 119 -2.60 -4.36 -8.85
N ILE A 120 -1.97 -4.98 -9.85
CA ILE A 120 -0.78 -5.82 -9.68
C ILE A 120 0.43 -5.02 -10.09
N ARG A 121 1.47 -5.07 -9.26
CA ARG A 121 2.77 -4.44 -9.51
C ARG A 121 3.83 -5.52 -9.57
N LEU A 122 4.19 -5.93 -10.77
CA LEU A 122 4.98 -7.13 -11.04
C LEU A 122 6.41 -6.75 -11.42
N ASN A 123 7.40 -7.41 -10.81
CA ASN A 123 8.72 -7.55 -11.39
C ASN A 123 8.81 -8.97 -11.95
N TYR A 124 8.84 -9.10 -13.28
CA TYR A 124 8.95 -10.40 -13.94
C TYR A 124 10.36 -10.58 -14.51
N TYR A 125 11.10 -11.57 -13.99
CA TYR A 125 12.47 -11.83 -14.46
C TYR A 125 12.51 -13.02 -15.43
N LYS A 126 11.81 -14.11 -15.09
CA LYS A 126 11.69 -15.34 -15.89
C LYS A 126 10.55 -16.22 -15.33
N PRO A 127 10.11 -17.27 -16.06
CA PRO A 127 9.11 -18.19 -15.54
C PRO A 127 9.49 -18.73 -14.15
N GLY A 128 8.56 -18.68 -13.21
CA GLY A 128 8.78 -19.09 -11.81
C GLY A 128 9.66 -18.15 -10.96
N ASN A 129 10.13 -17.02 -11.51
CA ASN A 129 10.90 -16.02 -10.77
C ASN A 129 10.32 -14.62 -10.99
N TYR A 130 9.44 -14.23 -10.07
CA TYR A 130 8.79 -12.92 -10.05
C TYR A 130 8.49 -12.49 -8.60
N ASP A 131 8.25 -11.20 -8.43
CA ASP A 131 7.76 -10.66 -7.16
C ASP A 131 6.73 -9.54 -7.38
N PHE A 132 5.86 -9.33 -6.39
CA PHE A 132 4.83 -8.28 -6.41
C PHE A 132 5.30 -6.95 -5.80
N LYS A 133 6.62 -6.69 -5.79
CA LYS A 133 7.24 -5.47 -5.25
C LYS A 133 7.63 -4.49 -6.35
N GLY A 134 7.04 -4.63 -7.54
CA GLY A 134 7.24 -3.72 -8.66
C GLY A 134 6.54 -2.37 -8.47
N GLY A 135 6.36 -1.66 -9.58
CA GLY A 135 5.62 -0.41 -9.62
C GLY A 135 6.35 0.68 -10.42
N TRP A 136 5.79 1.89 -10.38
CA TRP A 136 6.21 3.02 -11.21
C TRP A 136 7.66 3.49 -10.98
N GLY A 137 8.23 3.21 -9.79
CA GLY A 137 9.61 3.60 -9.44
C GLY A 137 10.69 2.62 -9.88
N ARG A 138 10.35 1.53 -10.59
CA ARG A 138 11.31 0.51 -11.02
C ARG A 138 11.29 0.32 -12.54
N PRO A 139 12.39 0.63 -13.25
CA PRO A 139 12.52 0.30 -14.67
C PRO A 139 12.28 -1.19 -14.94
N GLY A 140 11.55 -1.50 -16.00
CA GLY A 140 11.17 -2.87 -16.36
C GLY A 140 10.01 -3.45 -15.55
N GLY A 141 9.58 -2.79 -14.48
CA GLY A 141 8.39 -3.21 -13.72
C GLY A 141 7.12 -3.13 -14.56
N GLU A 142 6.20 -4.04 -14.34
CA GLU A 142 4.90 -4.09 -15.00
C GLU A 142 3.80 -3.72 -14.03
N ILE A 143 2.77 -3.01 -14.53
CA ILE A 143 1.56 -2.74 -13.78
C ILE A 143 0.38 -3.24 -14.59
N LEU A 144 -0.42 -4.11 -13.96
CA LEU A 144 -1.57 -4.77 -14.55
C LEU A 144 -2.81 -4.42 -13.73
N PHE A 145 -3.92 -4.15 -14.40
CA PHE A 145 -5.21 -3.96 -13.74
C PHE A 145 -6.34 -4.53 -14.61
N PRO A 146 -6.90 -5.70 -14.26
CA PRO A 146 -8.07 -6.25 -14.93
C PRO A 146 -9.29 -5.32 -14.75
N LEU A 147 -9.76 -4.72 -15.85
CA LEU A 147 -10.91 -3.81 -15.88
C LEU A 147 -12.22 -4.56 -16.12
N SER A 148 -12.16 -5.60 -16.95
CA SER A 148 -13.29 -6.45 -17.31
C SER A 148 -12.79 -7.81 -17.81
N PRO A 149 -13.68 -8.79 -18.03
CA PRO A 149 -13.29 -10.11 -18.55
C PRO A 149 -12.48 -10.08 -19.85
N GLU A 150 -12.64 -9.04 -20.67
CA GLU A 150 -11.93 -8.90 -21.95
C GLU A 150 -10.85 -7.82 -21.96
N HIS A 151 -10.73 -7.00 -20.91
CA HIS A 151 -9.85 -5.82 -20.94
C HIS A 151 -8.98 -5.72 -19.69
N MET A 152 -7.67 -5.61 -19.90
CA MET A 152 -6.68 -5.34 -18.87
C MET A 152 -5.96 -4.03 -19.20
N LEU A 153 -5.89 -3.13 -18.25
CA LEU A 153 -5.02 -1.97 -18.32
C LEU A 153 -3.58 -2.42 -18.03
N TYR A 154 -2.65 -2.06 -18.92
CA TYR A 154 -1.26 -2.53 -18.89
C TYR A 154 -0.29 -1.38 -19.10
N THR A 155 0.83 -1.41 -18.38
CA THR A 155 2.03 -0.61 -18.67
C THR A 155 3.29 -1.35 -18.26
N GLN A 156 4.38 -1.09 -18.97
CA GLN A 156 5.73 -1.49 -18.57
C GLN A 156 6.59 -0.24 -18.40
N ILE A 157 7.23 -0.12 -17.24
CA ILE A 157 7.97 1.09 -16.89
C ILE A 157 9.28 1.14 -17.68
N GLY A 158 9.54 2.27 -18.34
CA GLY A 158 10.75 2.48 -19.13
C GLY A 158 10.74 1.82 -20.52
N SER A 159 9.62 1.26 -20.96
CA SER A 159 9.47 0.67 -22.29
C SER A 159 8.15 1.11 -22.92
N ARG A 160 8.09 1.12 -24.26
CA ARG A 160 6.84 1.39 -24.97
C ARG A 160 5.95 0.16 -24.85
N PRO A 161 4.71 0.28 -24.35
CA PRO A 161 3.82 -0.86 -24.24
C PRO A 161 3.41 -1.36 -25.64
N PRO A 162 2.92 -2.62 -25.76
CA PRO A 162 2.34 -3.13 -26.99
C PRO A 162 1.20 -2.24 -27.53
N ALA A 163 0.90 -2.40 -28.83
CA ALA A 163 -0.22 -1.70 -29.45
C ALA A 163 -1.54 -1.98 -28.71
N ARG A 164 -2.41 -0.98 -28.63
CA ARG A 164 -3.74 -1.14 -28.02
C ARG A 164 -4.51 -2.23 -28.75
N GLY A 165 -5.19 -3.09 -28.00
CA GLY A 165 -5.97 -4.18 -28.57
C GLY A 165 -5.17 -5.47 -28.78
N THR A 166 -3.86 -5.45 -28.52
CA THR A 166 -3.02 -6.65 -28.59
C THR A 166 -3.56 -7.71 -27.62
N ARG A 167 -3.59 -8.96 -28.08
CA ARG A 167 -3.95 -10.13 -27.28
C ARG A 167 -2.70 -10.80 -26.74
N PHE A 168 -2.74 -11.23 -25.48
CA PHE A 168 -1.76 -12.15 -24.94
C PHE A 168 -1.89 -13.53 -25.59
N SER A 169 -0.80 -14.30 -25.59
CA SER A 169 -0.86 -15.73 -25.92
C SER A 169 -1.66 -16.50 -24.86
N ALA A 170 -2.08 -17.73 -25.17
CA ALA A 170 -2.79 -18.58 -24.22
C ALA A 170 -1.93 -18.84 -22.96
N GLU A 171 -0.64 -19.13 -23.15
CA GLU A 171 0.33 -19.33 -22.06
C GLU A 171 0.49 -18.09 -21.19
N GLN A 172 0.66 -16.92 -21.81
CA GLN A 172 0.74 -15.65 -21.08
C GLN A 172 -0.54 -15.35 -20.32
N THR A 173 -1.70 -15.60 -20.95
CA THR A 173 -3.01 -15.41 -20.31
C THR A 173 -3.15 -16.31 -19.09
N GLN A 174 -2.74 -17.58 -19.18
CA GLN A 174 -2.79 -18.52 -18.06
C GLN A 174 -1.87 -18.11 -16.92
N LEU A 175 -0.63 -17.73 -17.23
CA LEU A 175 0.32 -17.21 -16.25
C LEU A 175 -0.22 -15.97 -15.55
N LEU A 176 -0.75 -15.00 -16.29
CA LEU A 176 -1.31 -13.79 -15.72
C LEU A 176 -2.53 -14.08 -14.85
N ARG A 177 -3.40 -15.02 -15.23
CA ARG A 177 -4.51 -15.48 -14.38
C ARG A 177 -4.01 -16.06 -13.06
N GLN A 178 -3.00 -16.93 -13.09
CA GLN A 178 -2.37 -17.45 -11.89
C GLN A 178 -1.82 -16.31 -11.00
N LEU A 179 -1.08 -15.36 -11.59
CA LEU A 179 -0.54 -14.21 -10.87
C LEU A 179 -1.63 -13.32 -10.25
N ILE A 180 -2.74 -13.11 -10.95
CA ILE A 180 -3.89 -12.36 -10.42
C ILE A 180 -4.46 -13.09 -9.20
N ALA A 181 -4.61 -14.42 -9.27
CA ALA A 181 -5.15 -15.22 -8.19
C ALA A 181 -4.21 -15.26 -6.98
N GLU A 182 -2.91 -15.47 -7.19
CA GLU A 182 -1.89 -15.42 -6.12
C GLU A 182 -1.79 -14.05 -5.45
N HIS A 183 -2.03 -12.97 -6.20
CA HIS A 183 -2.02 -11.61 -5.67
C HIS A 183 -3.31 -11.24 -4.93
N ALA A 184 -4.40 -12.01 -5.10
CA ALA A 184 -5.66 -11.77 -4.42
C ALA A 184 -5.42 -11.72 -2.90
N HIS A 185 -6.14 -10.83 -2.22
CA HIS A 185 -6.07 -10.80 -0.77
C HIS A 185 -7.07 -11.80 -0.19
N ARG A 186 -8.34 -11.78 -0.63
CA ARG A 186 -9.39 -12.70 -0.17
C ARG A 186 -10.35 -13.16 -1.24
N TYR A 187 -10.72 -12.27 -2.15
CA TYR A 187 -11.83 -12.52 -3.07
C TYR A 187 -11.36 -12.47 -4.52
N LEU A 188 -11.92 -13.39 -5.29
CA LEU A 188 -11.80 -13.48 -6.73
C LEU A 188 -13.18 -13.30 -7.33
N PHE A 189 -13.28 -12.41 -8.32
CA PHE A 189 -14.51 -12.09 -9.02
C PHE A 189 -14.34 -12.40 -10.49
N ALA A 190 -15.09 -13.39 -10.97
CA ALA A 190 -15.08 -13.84 -12.35
C ALA A 190 -16.47 -13.70 -12.96
N LYS A 191 -16.54 -13.58 -14.30
CA LYS A 191 -17.81 -13.51 -15.04
C LYS A 191 -18.66 -14.77 -14.90
N ALA A 192 -18.00 -15.91 -14.78
CA ALA A 192 -18.60 -17.23 -14.62
C ALA A 192 -17.72 -18.07 -13.70
N ALA A 193 -18.24 -19.22 -13.25
CA ALA A 193 -17.45 -20.19 -12.50
C ALA A 193 -16.22 -20.60 -13.32
N ASP A 194 -15.06 -20.50 -12.68
CA ASP A 194 -13.76 -20.71 -13.31
C ASP A 194 -13.12 -21.97 -12.72
N ALA A 195 -12.89 -22.99 -13.56
CA ALA A 195 -12.39 -24.29 -13.15
C ALA A 195 -10.90 -24.27 -12.76
N ASP A 196 -10.15 -23.25 -13.18
CA ASP A 196 -8.72 -23.13 -12.88
C ASP A 196 -8.48 -22.50 -11.51
N VAL A 197 -9.42 -21.67 -11.03
CA VAL A 197 -9.27 -20.94 -9.76
C VAL A 197 -8.96 -21.85 -8.56
N PRO A 198 -9.64 -23.00 -8.37
CA PRO A 198 -9.29 -23.94 -7.30
C PRO A 198 -7.86 -24.50 -7.40
N ALA A 199 -7.26 -24.53 -8.59
CA ALA A 199 -5.87 -24.95 -8.78
C ALA A 199 -4.87 -23.82 -8.48
N PHE A 200 -5.28 -22.56 -8.62
CA PHE A 200 -4.42 -21.40 -8.32
C PHE A 200 -4.38 -21.05 -6.85
N VAL A 201 -5.53 -21.13 -6.17
CA VAL A 201 -5.66 -20.72 -4.77
C VAL A 201 -6.47 -21.74 -4.02
N GLU A 202 -5.85 -22.36 -3.01
CA GLU A 202 -6.55 -23.25 -2.11
C GLU A 202 -7.52 -22.47 -1.23
N ARG A 203 -8.77 -22.95 -1.14
CA ARG A 203 -9.76 -22.36 -0.25
C ARG A 203 -9.41 -22.67 1.20
N MET A 204 -8.98 -21.66 1.94
CA MET A 204 -8.80 -21.75 3.39
C MET A 204 -10.13 -21.53 4.10
N VAL A 205 -10.53 -22.47 4.96
CA VAL A 205 -11.71 -22.33 5.83
C VAL A 205 -11.24 -22.45 7.28
N ASP A 206 -11.11 -21.31 7.95
CA ASP A 206 -10.67 -21.21 9.34
C ASP A 206 -11.68 -20.40 10.17
N ALA A 207 -12.36 -21.09 11.09
CA ALA A 207 -13.37 -20.48 11.95
C ALA A 207 -12.75 -19.52 12.99
N GLN A 208 -11.54 -19.78 13.47
CA GLN A 208 -10.88 -18.91 14.45
C GLN A 208 -10.50 -17.58 13.80
N VAL A 209 -9.93 -17.63 12.59
CA VAL A 209 -9.61 -16.42 11.81
C VAL A 209 -10.88 -15.61 11.53
N TYR A 210 -11.97 -16.30 11.15
CA TYR A 210 -13.27 -15.65 10.93
C TYR A 210 -13.78 -14.91 12.17
N TRP A 211 -13.84 -15.58 13.33
CA TRP A 211 -14.34 -14.97 14.55
C TRP A 211 -13.44 -13.85 15.07
N HIS A 212 -12.12 -14.01 14.95
CA HIS A 212 -11.17 -12.95 15.30
C HIS A 212 -11.39 -11.70 14.45
N GLU A 213 -11.60 -11.86 13.15
CA GLU A 213 -11.87 -10.74 12.26
C GLU A 213 -13.23 -10.08 12.55
N GLN A 214 -14.26 -10.89 12.81
CA GLN A 214 -15.59 -10.39 13.16
C GLN A 214 -15.53 -9.50 14.43
N ASP A 215 -14.77 -9.93 15.45
CA ASP A 215 -14.54 -9.15 16.67
C ASP A 215 -13.78 -7.85 16.37
N GLN A 216 -12.73 -7.91 15.55
CA GLN A 216 -12.00 -6.71 15.11
C GLN A 216 -12.92 -5.72 14.40
N TRP A 217 -13.74 -6.15 13.45
CA TRP A 217 -14.69 -5.26 12.76
C TRP A 217 -15.70 -4.61 13.71
N ASN A 218 -16.20 -5.37 14.69
CA ASN A 218 -17.17 -4.85 15.67
C ASN A 218 -16.55 -3.77 16.57
N LYS A 219 -15.29 -3.92 16.95
CA LYS A 219 -14.56 -2.96 17.80
C LYS A 219 -13.89 -1.84 17.03
N TRP A 220 -13.65 -2.02 15.72
CA TRP A 220 -12.84 -1.16 14.88
C TRP A 220 -13.21 0.32 15.02
N HIS A 221 -14.50 0.65 14.94
CA HIS A 221 -14.92 2.06 15.02
C HIS A 221 -14.59 2.70 16.37
N ALA A 222 -14.86 2.00 17.48
CA ALA A 222 -14.65 2.52 18.82
C ALA A 222 -13.16 2.70 19.12
N GLU A 223 -12.35 1.69 18.81
CA GLU A 223 -10.89 1.72 19.01
C GLU A 223 -10.22 2.82 18.16
N GLN A 224 -10.66 2.97 16.91
CA GLN A 224 -10.16 4.03 16.02
C GLN A 224 -10.54 5.43 16.53
N LEU A 225 -11.77 5.62 16.99
CA LEU A 225 -12.23 6.90 17.51
C LEU A 225 -11.46 7.30 18.77
N GLU A 226 -11.24 6.36 19.69
CA GLU A 226 -10.46 6.59 20.91
C GLU A 226 -9.01 6.97 20.58
N SER A 227 -8.37 6.19 19.70
CA SER A 227 -7.00 6.45 19.25
C SER A 227 -6.86 7.80 18.54
N GLU A 228 -7.76 8.12 17.61
CA GLU A 228 -7.76 9.39 16.89
C GLU A 228 -7.98 10.57 17.85
N ARG A 229 -8.92 10.48 18.80
CA ARG A 229 -9.13 11.52 19.82
C ARG A 229 -7.87 11.77 20.64
N TYR A 230 -7.20 10.71 21.09
CA TYR A 230 -5.94 10.84 21.84
C TYR A 230 -4.86 11.55 21.01
N LEU A 231 -4.72 11.18 19.73
CA LEU A 231 -3.66 11.70 18.87
C LEU A 231 -3.92 13.13 18.36
N PHE A 232 -5.18 13.55 18.29
CA PHE A 232 -5.56 14.91 17.88
C PHE A 232 -5.79 15.87 19.05
N ARG A 233 -5.78 15.41 20.30
CA ARG A 233 -6.17 16.17 21.50
C ARG A 233 -5.45 17.50 21.69
N ASP A 234 -4.19 17.60 21.30
CA ASP A 234 -3.39 18.82 21.48
C ASP A 234 -3.63 19.85 20.36
N LYS A 235 -4.47 19.55 19.35
CA LYS A 235 -4.78 20.43 18.21
C LYS A 235 -6.02 21.30 18.39
N GLU A 236 -6.83 21.06 19.43
CA GLU A 236 -8.05 21.84 19.72
C GLU A 236 -7.80 23.03 20.66
N ALA A 237 -6.57 23.24 21.14
CA ALA A 237 -6.21 24.26 22.12
C ALA A 237 -5.58 25.54 21.53
N VAL A 238 -5.81 25.84 20.25
CA VAL A 238 -5.35 27.08 19.59
C VAL A 238 -6.50 27.86 19.00
#